data_AF-A0A3B1AGS6-F1
#
_entry.id   AF-A0A3B1AGS6-F1
#
_cell.length_a   1.000
_cell.length_b   1.000
_cell.length_c   1.000
_cell.angle_alpha   90.00
_cell.angle_beta   90.00
_cell.angle_gamma   90.00
#
_symmetry.space_group_name_H-M   'P 1'
#
loop_
_entity.id
_entity.type
_entity.pdbx_description
1 polymer ?
#
loop_
_entity_poly.entity_id
_entity_poly.type
_entity_poly.pdbx_seq_one_letter_code
_entity_poly.pdbx_strand_id
1 'polypeptide(L)'
;MNNIVALHSITGKKALTPVLVLALIMGGWISNTAVFAATPPDRPTHSHQPAIGIIIDDMGNLEQRDKRALQLPGAVTFAFLPHTPHARKLAELAHRLNKEVMLHLPMQPIENDKIGPGALTLHMTARQFEQQLTLDFAAIPHIVGINNHMGSLLTQHPGHMQWLMTELSKRKNLYFVDSYTSKNSIAQQLANENQIPNMRRDVFL
;
A
#
# COMPACT_ATOMS: atom_id res chain seq x y z
N MET A 1 -12.44 16.14 -10.61
CA MET A 1 -13.46 15.28 -9.97
C MET A 1 -12.80 14.71 -8.72
N ASN A 2 -13.44 14.81 -7.55
CA ASN A 2 -12.86 14.24 -6.32
C ASN A 2 -13.30 12.79 -6.25
N ASN A 3 -12.36 11.89 -5.98
CA ASN A 3 -12.65 10.45 -5.97
C ASN A 3 -12.24 9.86 -4.62
N ILE A 4 -13.12 9.05 -4.06
CA ILE A 4 -12.93 8.33 -2.80
C ILE A 4 -12.55 6.89 -3.15
N VAL A 5 -11.52 6.38 -2.47
CA VAL A 5 -11.00 5.02 -2.63
C VAL A 5 -11.47 4.18 -1.45
N ALA A 6 -12.16 3.06 -1.66
CA ALA A 6 -12.48 2.08 -0.62
C ALA A 6 -11.76 0.74 -0.87
N LEU A 7 -11.42 0.01 0.20
CA LEU A 7 -10.74 -1.30 0.18
C LEU A 7 -11.51 -2.35 1.03
N HIS A 8 -11.54 -3.62 0.60
CA HIS A 8 -12.18 -4.76 1.30
C HIS A 8 -11.31 -6.04 1.27
N SER A 9 -11.39 -6.90 2.30
CA SER A 9 -10.71 -8.20 2.40
C SER A 9 -11.72 -9.36 2.46
N ILE A 10 -11.50 -10.43 1.67
CA ILE A 10 -12.36 -11.64 1.64
C ILE A 10 -11.55 -12.87 2.10
N THR A 11 -12.00 -13.57 3.15
CA THR A 11 -11.39 -14.81 3.67
C THR A 11 -12.04 -16.08 3.11
N GLY A 12 -11.22 -17.05 2.67
CA GLY A 12 -11.63 -18.38 2.22
C GLY A 12 -11.16 -19.53 3.15
N LYS A 13 -12.03 -20.54 3.30
CA LYS A 13 -12.01 -21.66 4.27
C LYS A 13 -10.81 -22.63 4.11
N LYS A 14 -10.34 -23.25 5.22
CA LYS A 14 -9.42 -24.41 5.19
C LYS A 14 -10.08 -25.65 5.82
N ALA A 15 -9.91 -26.81 5.16
CA ALA A 15 -10.27 -28.13 5.66
C ALA A 15 -9.17 -28.70 6.58
N LEU A 16 -9.56 -29.43 7.62
CA LEU A 16 -8.69 -30.07 8.61
C LEU A 16 -8.41 -31.53 8.21
N THR A 17 -7.14 -31.95 8.22
CA THR A 17 -6.73 -33.37 8.15
C THR A 17 -6.18 -33.82 9.50
N PRO A 18 -6.56 -35.00 10.05
CA PRO A 18 -5.98 -35.51 11.28
C PRO A 18 -4.66 -36.25 11.02
N VAL A 19 -3.68 -36.06 11.91
CA VAL A 19 -2.43 -36.84 11.95
C VAL A 19 -2.58 -37.92 13.01
N LEU A 20 -2.38 -39.17 12.64
CA LEU A 20 -2.36 -40.33 13.54
C LEU A 20 -0.90 -40.64 13.91
N VAL A 21 -0.55 -40.64 15.19
CA VAL A 21 0.79 -41.05 15.66
C VAL A 21 0.67 -42.45 16.27
N LEU A 22 1.33 -43.44 15.64
CA LEU A 22 1.47 -44.80 16.15
C LEU A 22 2.75 -44.90 16.98
N ALA A 23 2.66 -45.23 18.26
CA ALA A 23 3.81 -45.54 19.10
C ALA A 23 4.01 -47.05 19.20
N LEU A 24 5.18 -47.55 18.79
CA LEU A 24 5.62 -48.94 18.97
C LEU A 24 6.48 -49.01 20.23
N ILE A 25 6.14 -49.92 21.16
CA ILE A 25 6.88 -50.12 22.41
C ILE A 25 7.11 -51.62 22.62
N MET A 26 8.35 -52.03 22.87
CA MET A 26 8.64 -53.26 23.60
C MET A 26 9.78 -53.04 24.59
N GLY A 27 9.47 -53.27 25.87
CA GLY A 27 10.47 -53.51 26.91
C GLY A 27 10.48 -52.46 28.02
N GLY A 28 9.59 -52.60 29.00
CA GLY A 28 9.75 -51.95 30.31
C GLY A 28 8.49 -51.25 30.79
N TRP A 29 8.12 -51.56 32.03
CA TRP A 29 6.98 -51.05 32.77
C TRP A 29 6.94 -49.51 32.77
N ILE A 30 5.84 -48.92 32.31
CA ILE A 30 5.60 -47.48 32.44
C ILE A 30 4.26 -47.27 33.15
N SER A 31 4.33 -46.55 34.27
CA SER A 31 3.19 -46.02 35.00
C SER A 31 2.35 -45.15 34.06
N ASN A 32 1.04 -45.44 33.95
CA ASN A 32 0.09 -44.61 33.22
C ASN A 32 -0.06 -43.25 33.95
N THR A 33 0.84 -42.32 33.65
CA THR A 33 0.59 -40.90 33.88
C THR A 33 0.15 -40.34 32.55
N ALA A 34 -1.16 -40.14 32.41
CA ALA A 34 -1.70 -39.38 31.29
C ALA A 34 -1.15 -37.97 31.40
N VAL A 35 -0.14 -37.65 30.59
CA VAL A 35 0.29 -36.27 30.40
C VAL A 35 -0.80 -35.60 29.58
N PHE A 36 -1.73 -34.93 30.25
CA PHE A 36 -2.57 -33.93 29.61
C PHE A 36 -1.64 -32.80 29.17
N ALA A 37 -1.21 -32.83 27.91
CA ALA A 37 -0.63 -31.66 27.28
C ALA A 37 -1.72 -30.59 27.30
N ALA A 38 -1.55 -29.57 28.15
CA ALA A 38 -2.39 -28.40 28.15
C ALA A 38 -2.38 -27.84 26.73
N THR A 39 -3.55 -27.79 26.11
CA THR A 39 -3.75 -27.14 24.82
C THR A 39 -3.18 -25.73 24.94
N PRO A 40 -2.24 -25.30 24.06
CA PRO A 40 -1.74 -23.94 24.12
C PRO A 40 -2.94 -22.98 24.05
N PRO A 41 -2.94 -21.89 24.84
CA PRO A 41 -4.06 -20.95 24.85
C PRO A 41 -4.33 -20.50 23.42
N ASP A 42 -5.61 -20.56 23.02
CA ASP A 42 -6.08 -20.02 21.75
C ASP A 42 -5.46 -18.64 21.54
N ARG A 43 -4.68 -18.49 20.47
CA ARG A 43 -4.18 -17.18 20.06
C ARG A 43 -5.40 -16.27 19.91
N PRO A 44 -5.38 -15.02 20.42
CA PRO A 44 -6.51 -14.13 20.28
C PRO A 44 -6.88 -14.05 18.81
N THR A 45 -8.05 -14.59 18.49
CA THR A 45 -8.66 -14.45 17.18
C THR A 45 -9.01 -12.98 17.08
N HIS A 46 -8.15 -12.20 16.44
CA HIS A 46 -8.53 -10.87 15.99
C HIS A 46 -9.78 -11.06 15.16
N SER A 47 -10.93 -10.72 15.74
CA SER A 47 -12.19 -10.65 15.02
C SER A 47 -11.93 -9.67 13.88
N HIS A 48 -11.87 -10.21 12.66
CA HIS A 48 -11.73 -9.41 11.46
C HIS A 48 -13.06 -8.69 11.26
N GLN A 49 -13.27 -7.63 12.04
CA GLN A 49 -14.32 -6.68 11.77
C GLN A 49 -14.10 -6.15 10.35
N PRO A 50 -15.15 -6.04 9.53
CA PRO A 50 -15.03 -5.40 8.23
C PRO A 50 -14.41 -4.01 8.39
N ALA A 51 -13.38 -3.72 7.59
CA ALA A 51 -12.66 -2.45 7.62
C ALA A 51 -12.65 -1.84 6.22
N ILE A 52 -12.67 -0.51 6.16
CA ILE A 52 -12.56 0.28 4.94
C ILE A 52 -11.45 1.30 5.17
N GLY A 53 -10.49 1.37 4.26
CA GLY A 53 -9.55 2.47 4.14
C GLY A 53 -10.07 3.51 3.15
N ILE A 54 -9.92 4.81 3.47
CA ILE A 54 -10.29 5.92 2.58
C ILE A 54 -9.06 6.75 2.26
N ILE A 55 -8.78 6.90 0.97
CA ILE A 55 -7.70 7.76 0.46
C ILE A 55 -8.33 8.92 -0.32
N ILE A 56 -7.87 10.15 -0.03
CA ILE A 56 -8.18 11.36 -0.79
C ILE A 56 -6.95 11.75 -1.61
N ASP A 57 -7.09 11.62 -2.93
CA ASP A 57 -6.04 11.90 -3.91
C ASP A 57 -5.95 13.39 -4.31
N ASP A 58 -4.93 13.71 -5.11
CA ASP A 58 -4.72 15.02 -5.75
C ASP A 58 -4.60 16.21 -4.79
N MET A 59 -4.04 15.97 -3.60
CA MET A 59 -3.76 17.02 -2.63
C MET A 59 -2.50 17.82 -3.03
N GLY A 60 -2.48 19.12 -2.75
CA GLY A 60 -1.30 19.98 -2.88
C GLY A 60 -1.43 21.15 -3.86
N ASN A 61 -2.48 21.17 -4.70
CA ASN A 61 -2.71 22.24 -5.67
C ASN A 61 -3.62 23.36 -5.16
N LEU A 62 -4.62 23.05 -4.32
CA LEU A 62 -5.71 23.98 -4.01
C LEU A 62 -5.81 24.19 -2.49
N GLU A 63 -5.04 25.14 -1.95
CA GLU A 63 -4.86 25.30 -0.50
C GLU A 63 -6.17 25.30 0.31
N GLN A 64 -7.18 26.08 -0.11
CA GLN A 64 -8.43 26.19 0.65
C GLN A 64 -9.28 24.91 0.58
N ARG A 65 -9.33 24.27 -0.59
CA ARG A 65 -10.03 22.98 -0.78
C ARG A 65 -9.36 21.90 0.06
N ASP A 66 -8.03 21.84 -0.01
CA ASP A 66 -7.24 20.79 0.61
C ASP A 66 -7.24 20.94 2.14
N LYS A 67 -7.18 22.17 2.66
CA LYS A 67 -7.41 22.43 4.10
C LYS A 67 -8.77 21.95 4.58
N ARG A 68 -9.83 22.14 3.79
CA ARG A 68 -11.17 21.64 4.11
C ARG A 68 -11.20 20.12 4.11
N ALA A 69 -10.54 19.46 3.16
CA ALA A 69 -10.45 18.01 3.13
C ALA A 69 -9.75 17.45 4.39
N LEU A 70 -8.68 18.10 4.86
CA LEU A 70 -7.98 17.71 6.10
C LEU A 70 -8.85 17.81 7.37
N GLN A 71 -9.97 18.54 7.32
CA GLN A 71 -10.94 18.63 8.43
C GLN A 71 -11.92 17.45 8.48
N LEU A 72 -11.90 16.53 7.50
CA LEU A 72 -12.76 15.34 7.54
C LEU A 72 -12.50 14.54 8.83
N PRO A 73 -13.56 14.11 9.55
CA PRO A 73 -13.40 13.34 10.78
C PRO A 73 -12.89 11.92 10.49
N GLY A 74 -12.28 11.29 11.50
CA GLY A 74 -11.83 9.89 11.43
C GLY A 74 -10.48 9.68 10.74
N ALA A 75 -10.14 8.40 10.52
CA ALA A 75 -8.90 7.94 9.91
C ALA A 75 -9.02 7.96 8.39
N VAL A 76 -8.77 9.13 7.81
CA VAL A 76 -8.70 9.35 6.35
C VAL A 76 -7.25 9.60 5.97
N THR A 77 -6.78 8.90 4.94
CA THR A 77 -5.44 9.03 4.37
C THR A 77 -5.46 10.06 3.23
N PHE A 78 -4.42 10.87 3.12
CA PHE A 78 -4.32 11.93 2.10
C PHE A 78 -3.07 11.73 1.24
N ALA A 79 -3.26 11.66 -0.07
CA ALA A 79 -2.18 11.47 -1.03
C ALA A 79 -1.84 12.79 -1.73
N PHE A 80 -0.58 13.21 -1.62
CA PHE A 80 -0.10 14.51 -2.09
C PHE A 80 0.71 14.37 -3.38
N LEU A 81 0.35 15.15 -4.40
CA LEU A 81 1.13 15.28 -5.62
C LEU A 81 2.44 16.00 -5.33
N PRO A 82 3.61 15.44 -5.67
CA PRO A 82 4.90 16.09 -5.45
C PRO A 82 4.99 17.39 -6.25
N HIS A 83 5.82 18.31 -5.77
CA HIS A 83 6.16 19.58 -6.45
C HIS A 83 4.97 20.52 -6.78
N THR A 84 3.79 20.28 -6.22
CA THR A 84 2.66 21.22 -6.29
C THR A 84 2.84 22.37 -5.29
N PRO A 85 2.23 23.56 -5.54
CA PRO A 85 2.53 24.78 -4.78
C PRO A 85 2.35 24.67 -3.26
N HIS A 86 1.45 23.81 -2.79
CA HIS A 86 1.10 23.68 -1.38
C HIS A 86 1.38 22.30 -0.79
N ALA A 87 1.90 21.34 -1.57
CA ALA A 87 2.07 19.94 -1.17
C ALA A 87 2.78 19.79 0.18
N ARG A 88 3.99 20.35 0.29
CA ARG A 88 4.81 20.24 1.51
C ARG A 88 4.12 20.84 2.73
N LYS A 89 3.57 22.06 2.59
CA LYS A 89 2.88 22.77 3.67
C LYS A 89 1.65 22.00 4.17
N LEU A 90 0.90 21.40 3.24
CA LEU A 90 -0.32 20.67 3.57
C LEU A 90 -0.02 19.26 4.10
N ALA A 91 1.02 18.58 3.62
CA ALA A 91 1.49 17.31 4.19
C ALA A 91 1.96 17.47 5.64
N GLU A 92 2.71 18.54 5.93
CA GLU A 92 3.08 18.94 7.30
C GLU A 92 1.85 19.19 8.18
N LEU A 93 0.84 19.87 7.65
CA LEU A 93 -0.42 20.11 8.37
C LEU A 93 -1.19 18.80 8.61
N ALA A 94 -1.29 17.93 7.60
CA ALA A 94 -1.94 16.63 7.71
C ALA A 94 -1.28 15.80 8.81
N HIS A 95 0.05 15.72 8.82
CA HIS A 95 0.79 15.02 9.86
C HIS A 95 0.51 15.58 11.27
N ARG A 96 0.53 16.93 11.45
CA ARG A 96 0.17 17.56 12.73
C ARG A 96 -1.27 17.30 13.18
N LEU A 97 -2.17 17.05 12.24
CA LEU A 97 -3.57 16.69 12.50
C LEU A 97 -3.75 15.17 12.71
N ASN A 98 -2.66 14.41 12.87
CA ASN A 98 -2.65 12.96 12.95
C ASN A 98 -3.36 12.28 11.77
N LYS A 99 -3.25 12.87 10.57
CA LYS A 99 -3.70 12.26 9.32
C LYS A 99 -2.54 11.50 8.69
N GLU A 100 -2.88 10.37 8.07
CA GLU A 100 -1.91 9.59 7.31
C GLU A 100 -1.57 10.30 5.99
N VAL A 101 -0.28 10.31 5.65
CA VAL A 101 0.27 11.01 4.48
C VAL A 101 0.84 9.99 3.50
N MET A 102 0.40 10.10 2.25
CA MET A 102 0.94 9.32 1.13
C MET A 102 1.53 10.23 0.05
N LEU A 103 2.50 9.70 -0.69
CA LEU A 103 2.93 10.29 -1.96
C LEU A 103 1.97 9.83 -3.06
N HIS A 104 1.33 10.78 -3.74
CA HIS A 104 0.54 10.53 -4.94
C HIS A 104 1.46 10.66 -6.17
N LEU A 105 2.09 9.55 -6.53
CA LEU A 105 3.21 9.51 -7.47
C LEU A 105 2.73 9.62 -8.93
N PRO A 106 3.07 10.69 -9.67
CA PRO A 106 2.62 10.86 -11.05
C PRO A 106 3.29 9.87 -11.99
N MET A 107 2.48 9.15 -12.76
CA MET A 107 2.95 8.08 -13.64
C MET A 107 2.28 8.19 -15.01
N GLN A 108 3.03 7.86 -16.06
CA GLN A 108 2.57 7.95 -17.44
C GLN A 108 1.28 7.14 -17.70
N PRO A 109 0.19 7.76 -18.17
CA PRO A 109 -0.98 7.08 -18.72
C PRO A 109 -0.78 6.67 -20.18
N ILE A 110 -1.70 5.84 -20.69
CA ILE A 110 -1.78 5.48 -22.11
C ILE A 110 -2.11 6.71 -22.96
N GLU A 111 -3.10 7.47 -22.51
CA GLU A 111 -3.51 8.72 -23.16
C GLU A 111 -2.48 9.83 -22.87
N ASN A 112 -2.40 10.82 -23.76
CA ASN A 112 -1.44 11.92 -23.62
C ASN A 112 -1.97 13.03 -22.69
N ASP A 113 -2.30 12.65 -21.46
CA ASP A 113 -2.80 13.57 -20.44
C ASP A 113 -1.68 14.35 -19.75
N LYS A 114 -2.03 15.50 -19.16
CA LYS A 114 -1.09 16.28 -18.33
C LYS A 114 -0.89 15.60 -16.98
N ILE A 115 0.20 14.84 -16.87
CA ILE A 115 0.58 14.04 -15.68
C ILE A 115 0.97 14.94 -14.48
N GLY A 116 1.48 16.15 -14.76
CA GLY A 116 1.98 17.08 -13.75
C GLY A 116 3.48 16.92 -13.47
N PRO A 117 4.03 17.74 -12.55
CA PRO A 117 5.45 17.68 -12.18
C PRO A 117 5.77 16.40 -11.42
N GLY A 118 7.02 15.91 -11.53
CA GLY A 118 7.43 14.65 -10.88
C GLY A 118 7.03 13.37 -11.62
N ALA A 119 6.56 13.49 -12.87
CA ALA A 119 6.08 12.35 -13.64
C ALA A 119 7.18 11.34 -13.96
N LEU A 120 6.93 10.07 -13.61
CA LEU A 120 7.70 8.93 -14.08
C LEU A 120 7.17 8.48 -15.45
N THR A 121 8.06 8.28 -16.41
CA THR A 121 7.70 7.96 -17.80
C THR A 121 8.57 6.85 -18.38
N LEU A 122 8.07 6.16 -19.41
CA LEU A 122 8.76 5.07 -20.10
C LEU A 122 9.97 5.52 -20.93
N HIS A 123 10.14 6.83 -21.13
CA HIS A 123 11.29 7.41 -21.82
C HIS A 123 12.49 7.64 -20.89
N MET A 124 12.31 7.47 -19.57
CA MET A 124 13.39 7.64 -18.60
C MET A 124 14.34 6.46 -18.64
N THR A 125 15.63 6.76 -18.56
CA THR A 125 16.62 5.77 -18.13
C THR A 125 16.38 5.42 -16.66
N ALA A 126 16.84 4.24 -16.22
CA ALA A 126 16.77 3.83 -14.81
C ALA A 126 17.31 4.90 -13.86
N ARG A 127 18.45 5.52 -14.20
CA ARG A 127 19.05 6.60 -13.41
C ARG A 127 18.15 7.83 -13.30
N GLN A 128 17.54 8.27 -14.40
CA GLN A 128 16.62 9.41 -14.38
C GLN A 128 15.38 9.10 -13.53
N PHE A 129 14.87 7.87 -13.64
CA PHE A 129 13.73 7.38 -12.87
C PHE A 129 14.03 7.39 -11.36
N GLU A 130 15.16 6.82 -10.94
CA GLU A 130 15.62 6.81 -9.54
C GLU A 130 15.87 8.22 -9.00
N GLN A 131 16.46 9.10 -9.81
CA GLN A 131 16.69 10.50 -9.46
C GLN A 131 15.37 11.25 -9.26
N GLN A 132 14.41 11.07 -10.17
CA GLN A 132 13.09 11.70 -10.05
C GLN A 132 12.35 11.20 -8.81
N LEU A 133 12.33 9.88 -8.58
CA LEU A 133 11.76 9.29 -7.36
C LEU A 133 12.37 9.89 -6.09
N THR A 134 13.70 10.06 -6.05
CA THR A 134 14.39 10.67 -4.91
C THR A 134 13.90 12.10 -4.64
N LEU A 135 13.65 12.88 -5.69
CA LEU A 135 13.10 14.23 -5.57
C LEU A 135 11.65 14.21 -5.08
N ASP A 136 10.82 13.31 -5.61
CA ASP A 136 9.41 13.18 -5.24
C ASP A 136 9.27 12.77 -3.76
N PHE A 137 10.12 11.85 -3.28
CA PHE A 137 10.17 11.46 -1.87
C PHE A 137 10.56 12.61 -0.95
N ALA A 138 11.50 13.47 -1.38
CA ALA A 138 11.91 14.62 -0.59
C ALA A 138 10.84 15.73 -0.58
N ALA A 139 10.00 15.80 -1.61
CA ALA A 139 8.97 16.82 -1.76
C ALA A 139 7.83 16.67 -0.73
N ILE A 140 7.48 15.43 -0.37
CA ILE A 140 6.38 15.13 0.55
C ILE A 140 6.93 14.53 1.86
N PRO A 141 6.97 15.29 2.96
CA PRO A 141 7.43 14.78 4.25
C PRO A 141 6.39 13.83 4.88
N HIS A 142 6.85 12.99 5.82
CA HIS A 142 6.02 12.08 6.64
C HIS A 142 5.25 10.99 5.87
N ILE A 143 5.65 10.69 4.63
CA ILE A 143 5.01 9.62 3.87
C ILE A 143 5.18 8.27 4.58
N VAL A 144 4.08 7.52 4.63
CA VAL A 144 4.06 6.10 5.07
C VAL A 144 3.60 5.17 3.97
N GLY A 145 3.10 5.73 2.87
CA GLY A 145 2.67 4.96 1.71
C GLY A 145 2.73 5.77 0.42
N ILE A 146 2.52 5.07 -0.69
CA ILE A 146 2.54 5.64 -2.04
C ILE A 146 1.39 5.03 -2.83
N ASN A 147 0.72 5.85 -3.64
CA ASN A 147 -0.15 5.37 -4.70
C ASN A 147 0.17 6.09 -6.02
N ASN A 148 -0.31 5.54 -7.14
CA ASN A 148 -0.10 6.16 -8.45
C ASN A 148 -1.19 7.20 -8.77
N HIS A 149 -0.77 8.38 -9.24
CA HIS A 149 -1.61 9.31 -9.98
C HIS A 149 -1.55 8.92 -11.46
N MET A 150 -2.72 8.66 -12.06
CA MET A 150 -2.81 8.08 -13.42
C MET A 150 -2.04 6.76 -13.54
N GLY A 151 -1.03 6.67 -14.41
CA GLY A 151 -0.17 5.49 -14.52
C GLY A 151 -0.70 4.33 -15.35
N SER A 152 -1.79 4.51 -16.11
CA SER A 152 -2.39 3.42 -16.88
C SER A 152 -1.42 2.76 -17.86
N LEU A 153 -0.36 3.42 -18.31
CA LEU A 153 0.71 2.82 -19.12
C LEU A 153 1.85 2.28 -18.25
N LEU A 154 2.37 3.09 -17.34
CA LEU A 154 3.56 2.74 -16.55
C LEU A 154 3.33 1.51 -15.68
N THR A 155 2.14 1.38 -15.07
CA THR A 155 1.82 0.23 -14.19
C THR A 155 1.71 -1.10 -14.92
N GLN A 156 1.71 -1.10 -16.25
CA GLN A 156 1.75 -2.32 -17.08
C GLN A 156 3.18 -2.71 -17.48
N HIS A 157 4.17 -1.82 -17.28
CA HIS A 157 5.51 -2.03 -17.80
C HIS A 157 6.43 -2.71 -16.76
N PRO A 158 6.89 -3.97 -16.99
CA PRO A 158 7.65 -4.72 -15.98
C PRO A 158 8.96 -4.04 -15.55
N GLY A 159 9.75 -3.52 -16.49
CA GLY A 159 11.04 -2.88 -16.17
C GLY A 159 10.90 -1.67 -15.23
N HIS A 160 10.10 -0.68 -15.62
CA HIS A 160 9.86 0.53 -14.82
C HIS A 160 9.20 0.25 -13.47
N MET A 161 8.22 -0.66 -13.43
CA MET A 161 7.62 -1.05 -12.16
C MET A 161 8.59 -1.82 -11.26
N GLN A 162 9.48 -2.64 -11.82
CA GLN A 162 10.54 -3.28 -11.05
C GLN A 162 11.52 -2.26 -10.48
N TRP A 163 11.89 -1.22 -11.24
CA TRP A 163 12.69 -0.11 -10.70
C TRP A 163 11.98 0.58 -9.55
N LEU A 164 10.69 0.91 -9.70
CA LEU A 164 9.90 1.50 -8.62
C LEU A 164 9.92 0.61 -7.37
N MET A 165 9.56 -0.67 -7.49
CA MET A 165 9.48 -1.57 -6.34
C MET A 165 10.86 -1.80 -5.71
N THR A 166 11.94 -1.80 -6.49
CA THR A 166 13.30 -1.85 -5.95
C THR A 166 13.64 -0.60 -5.14
N GLU A 167 13.21 0.58 -5.57
CA GLU A 167 13.39 1.81 -4.78
C GLU A 167 12.51 1.85 -3.53
N LEU A 168 11.30 1.28 -3.59
CA LEU A 168 10.42 1.20 -2.43
C LEU A 168 10.94 0.25 -1.37
N SER A 169 11.47 -0.92 -1.77
CA SER A 169 11.97 -1.94 -0.83
C SER A 169 13.22 -1.48 -0.05
N LYS A 170 13.98 -0.52 -0.60
CA LYS A 170 15.09 0.14 0.11
C LYS A 170 14.62 1.04 1.26
N ARG A 171 13.34 1.42 1.30
CA ARG A 171 12.76 2.32 2.30
C ARG A 171 12.02 1.52 3.36
N LYS A 172 12.34 1.81 4.63
CA LYS A 172 11.65 1.18 5.76
C LYS A 172 10.21 1.69 5.83
N ASN A 173 9.28 0.78 6.09
CA ASN A 173 7.89 1.08 6.46
C ASN A 173 7.06 1.84 5.42
N LEU A 174 7.36 1.70 4.12
CA LEU A 174 6.46 2.16 3.08
C LEU A 174 5.57 1.02 2.59
N TYR A 175 4.29 1.33 2.39
CA TYR A 175 3.36 0.47 1.65
C TYR A 175 3.02 1.08 0.29
N PHE A 176 2.53 0.25 -0.63
CA PHE A 176 2.10 0.68 -1.95
C PHE A 176 0.61 0.39 -2.16
N VAL A 177 -0.15 1.35 -2.70
CA VAL A 177 -1.53 1.16 -3.13
C VAL A 177 -1.61 1.36 -4.64
N ASP A 178 -1.97 0.30 -5.36
CA ASP A 178 -2.32 0.43 -6.77
C ASP A 178 -3.68 1.13 -6.89
N SER A 179 -3.69 2.34 -7.45
CA SER A 179 -4.90 3.10 -7.76
C SER A 179 -5.73 2.44 -8.88
N TYR A 180 -5.19 1.39 -9.51
CA TYR A 180 -5.85 0.49 -10.45
C TYR A 180 -6.54 1.24 -11.59
N THR A 181 -5.76 2.10 -12.25
CA THR A 181 -6.19 2.92 -13.40
C THR A 181 -6.19 2.13 -14.71
N SER A 182 -5.71 0.89 -14.69
CA SER A 182 -5.77 -0.07 -15.79
C SER A 182 -6.01 -1.48 -15.25
N LYS A 183 -6.89 -2.24 -15.91
CA LYS A 183 -7.13 -3.66 -15.61
C LYS A 183 -5.93 -4.57 -15.85
N ASN A 184 -4.93 -4.07 -16.57
CA ASN A 184 -3.70 -4.77 -16.91
C ASN A 184 -2.54 -4.40 -15.97
N SER A 185 -2.80 -3.63 -14.90
CA SER A 185 -1.75 -3.26 -13.94
C SER A 185 -1.09 -4.51 -13.36
N ILE A 186 0.25 -4.52 -13.35
CA ILE A 186 1.07 -5.55 -12.72
C ILE A 186 1.66 -5.07 -11.39
N ALA A 187 1.24 -3.91 -10.89
CA ALA A 187 1.87 -3.24 -9.76
C ALA A 187 1.77 -4.05 -8.46
N GLN A 188 0.60 -4.63 -8.17
CA GLN A 188 0.41 -5.50 -7.01
C GLN A 188 1.27 -6.78 -7.09
N GLN A 189 1.41 -7.38 -8.27
CA GLN A 189 2.27 -8.55 -8.47
C GLN A 189 3.72 -8.21 -8.11
N LEU A 190 4.27 -7.14 -8.69
CA LEU A 190 5.65 -6.75 -8.45
C LEU A 190 5.88 -6.26 -7.02
N ALA A 191 4.89 -5.62 -6.39
CA ALA A 191 4.97 -5.26 -4.98
C ALA A 191 5.10 -6.51 -4.10
N ASN A 192 4.32 -7.57 -4.38
CA ASN A 192 4.44 -8.84 -3.66
C ASN A 192 5.80 -9.52 -3.86
N GLU A 193 6.30 -9.56 -5.10
CA GLU A 193 7.61 -10.15 -5.42
C GLU A 193 8.77 -9.44 -4.71
N ASN A 194 8.65 -8.12 -4.51
CA ASN A 194 9.63 -7.30 -3.80
C ASN A 194 9.33 -7.16 -2.29
N GLN A 195 8.38 -7.94 -1.76
CA GLN A 195 8.00 -7.98 -0.34
C GLN A 195 7.53 -6.63 0.24
N ILE A 196 6.86 -5.82 -0.60
CA ILE A 196 6.29 -4.53 -0.20
C ILE A 196 4.84 -4.75 0.25
N PRO A 197 4.46 -4.32 1.47
CA PRO A 197 3.06 -4.31 1.89
C PRO A 197 2.23 -3.53 0.87
N ASN A 198 1.16 -4.12 0.35
CA ASN A 198 0.38 -3.47 -0.69
C ASN A 198 -1.10 -3.83 -0.67
N MET A 199 -1.88 -2.97 -1.32
CA MET A 199 -3.29 -3.18 -1.63
C MET A 199 -3.60 -2.61 -3.03
N ARG A 200 -4.76 -2.97 -3.56
CA ARG A 200 -5.28 -2.44 -4.83
C ARG A 200 -6.66 -1.88 -4.57
N ARG A 201 -6.93 -0.65 -5.01
CA ARG A 201 -8.23 0.01 -4.89
C ARG A 201 -9.38 -0.90 -5.36
N ASP A 202 -10.46 -0.96 -4.60
CA ASP A 202 -11.68 -1.68 -5.00
C ASP A 202 -12.71 -0.74 -5.66
N VAL A 203 -12.89 0.46 -5.12
CA VAL A 203 -13.93 1.42 -5.59
C VAL A 203 -13.33 2.79 -5.86
N PHE A 204 -13.87 3.50 -6.85
CA PHE A 204 -13.60 4.91 -7.13
C PHE A 204 -14.94 5.65 -7.15
N LEU A 205 -15.07 6.72 -6.37
CA LEU A 205 -16.30 7.52 -6.30
C LEU A 205 -16.27 8.75 -7.20
#